data_AF-A0A524MLF8-F1
#
_entry.id   AF-A0A524MLF8-F1
#
_cell.length_a   1.000
_cell.length_b   1.000
_cell.length_c   1.000
_cell.angle_alpha   90.00
_cell.angle_beta   90.00
_cell.angle_gamma   90.00
#
_symmetry.space_group_name_H-M   'P 1'
#
loop_
_entity.id
_entity.type
_entity.pdbx_description
1 polymer ?
#
loop_
_entity_poly.entity_id
_entity_poly.type
_entity_poly.pdbx_seq_one_letter_code
_entity_poly.pdbx_strand_id
1 'polypeptide(L)' 'MRVHAFQALRPKQDLVSRVAAVPYDVIDTEQAARLAEGNAHSFLHVTHSEIDLPAGTDLYANEVYS' A
#
# COMPACT_ATOMS: atom_id res chain seq x y z
N MET A 1 -22.70 -16.26 26.23
CA MET A 1 -21.83 -15.94 25.08
C MET A 1 -20.80 -14.91 25.54
N ARG A 2 -19.50 -15.22 25.48
CA ARG A 2 -18.43 -14.24 25.80
C ARG A 2 -17.92 -13.68 24.48
N VAL A 3 -17.94 -12.35 24.33
CA VAL A 3 -17.38 -11.65 23.17
C VAL A 3 -15.95 -11.26 23.50
N HIS A 4 -15.02 -11.64 22.63
CA HIS A 4 -13.61 -11.25 22.74
C HIS A 4 -13.31 -10.15 21.71
N ALA A 5 -12.46 -9.20 22.09
CA ALA A 5 -11.99 -8.18 21.15
C ALA A 5 -11.17 -8.83 20.02
N PHE A 6 -11.43 -8.40 18.79
CA PHE A 6 -10.66 -8.84 17.62
C PHE A 6 -9.20 -8.39 17.75
N GLN A 7 -8.27 -9.34 17.75
CA GLN A 7 -6.84 -9.07 17.79
C GLN A 7 -6.36 -8.76 16.37
N ALA A 8 -6.44 -7.49 15.98
CA ALA A 8 -5.95 -7.05 14.68
C ALA A 8 -4.43 -7.24 14.55
N LEU A 9 -3.99 -7.63 13.36
CA LEU A 9 -2.57 -7.63 13.01
C LEU A 9 -2.07 -6.19 12.96
N ARG A 10 -0.86 -5.97 13.48
CA ARG A 10 -0.18 -4.68 13.49
C ARG A 10 1.26 -4.87 13.01
N PRO A 11 1.85 -3.92 12.27
CA PRO A 11 3.26 -3.96 11.92
C PRO A 11 4.14 -4.05 13.17
N LYS A 12 5.34 -4.61 13.01
CA LYS A 12 6.37 -4.52 14.07
C LYS A 12 6.73 -3.06 14.31
N GLN A 13 7.06 -2.72 15.56
CA GLN A 13 7.31 -1.34 16.00
C GLN A 13 8.36 -0.61 15.14
N ASP A 14 9.41 -1.32 14.74
CA ASP A 14 10.51 -0.83 13.90
C ASP A 14 10.11 -0.60 12.43
N LEU A 15 8.99 -1.16 11.98
CA LEU A 15 8.48 -1.04 10.62
C LEU A 15 7.28 -0.11 10.50
N VAL A 16 6.68 0.34 11.61
CA VAL A 16 5.43 1.14 11.61
C VAL A 16 5.54 2.35 10.68
N SER A 17 6.63 3.13 10.77
CA SER A 17 6.83 4.33 9.95
C SER A 17 7.05 4.04 8.47
N ARG A 18 7.51 2.82 8.14
CA ARG A 18 7.74 2.39 6.75
C ARG A 18 6.47 1.84 6.11
N VAL A 19 5.59 1.23 6.90
CA VAL A 19 4.32 0.65 6.43
C VAL A 19 3.21 1.70 6.35
N ALA A 20 3.25 2.73 7.20
CA ALA A 20 2.23 3.77 7.19
C ALA A 20 2.10 4.43 5.80
N ALA A 21 0.88 4.47 5.29
CA ALA A 21 0.54 5.10 4.02
C ALA A 21 -0.60 6.10 4.23
N VAL A 22 -0.68 7.09 3.36
CA VAL A 22 -1.83 7.99 3.28
C VAL A 22 -3.07 7.23 2.79
N PRO A 23 -4.30 7.74 3.02
CA PRO A 23 -5.51 7.19 2.42
C PRO A 23 -5.39 7.07 0.89
N TYR A 24 -6.08 6.09 0.31
CA TYR A 24 -5.90 5.79 -1.11
C TYR A 24 -6.50 6.85 -2.05
N ASP A 25 -7.46 7.63 -1.56
CA ASP A 25 -8.23 8.62 -2.32
C ASP A 25 -7.63 10.03 -2.29
N VAL A 26 -6.52 10.23 -1.56
CA VAL A 26 -5.87 11.55 -1.42
C VAL A 26 -4.65 11.74 -2.30
N ILE A 27 -4.24 10.71 -3.04
CA ILE A 27 -3.08 10.73 -3.94
C ILE A 27 -3.41 10.02 -5.26
N ASP A 28 -2.69 10.40 -6.31
CA ASP A 28 -2.67 9.67 -7.58
C ASP A 28 -1.48 8.70 -7.65
N THR A 29 -1.43 7.89 -8.70
CA THR A 29 -0.37 6.90 -8.97
C THR A 29 1.02 7.51 -8.99
N GLU A 30 1.18 8.72 -9.56
CA GLU A 30 2.50 9.36 -9.66
C GLU A 30 3.01 9.80 -8.28
N GLN A 31 2.12 10.35 -7.45
CA GLN A 31 2.37 10.67 -6.04
C GLN A 31 2.64 9.40 -5.23
N ALA A 32 1.88 8.33 -5.43
CA ALA A 32 2.06 7.05 -4.75
C ALA A 32 3.44 6.43 -5.04
N ALA A 33 3.86 6.41 -6.31
CA ALA A 33 5.16 5.90 -6.72
C ALA A 33 6.31 6.68 -6.05
N ARG A 34 6.23 8.01 -6.02
CA ARG A 34 7.22 8.86 -5.33
C ARG A 34 7.27 8.61 -3.82
N LEU A 35 6.11 8.42 -3.18
CA LEU A 35 6.04 8.16 -1.73
C LEU A 35 6.56 6.78 -1.36
N ALA A 36 6.47 5.81 -2.28
CA ALA A 36 6.95 4.44 -2.09
C ALA A 36 8.42 4.24 -2.48
N GLU A 37 9.03 5.21 -3.18
CA GLU A 37 10.39 5.13 -3.70
C GLU A 37 11.42 4.81 -2.59
N GLY A 38 12.24 3.79 -2.84
CA GLY A 38 13.26 3.34 -1.87
C GLY A 38 12.72 2.65 -0.61
N ASN A 39 11.39 2.49 -0.48
CA ASN A 39 10.74 1.85 0.66
C ASN A 39 9.98 0.58 0.24
N ALA A 40 10.68 -0.56 0.28
CA ALA A 40 10.10 -1.87 0.00
C ALA A 40 9.00 -2.31 0.99
N HIS A 41 8.80 -1.60 2.11
CA HIS A 41 7.76 -1.90 3.09
C HIS A 41 6.56 -0.97 3.01
N SER A 42 6.53 -0.05 2.03
CA SER A 42 5.39 0.85 1.83
C SER A 42 4.12 0.05 1.58
N PHE A 43 3.03 0.38 2.29
CA PHE A 43 1.72 -0.23 2.03
C PHE A 43 1.11 0.22 0.70
N LEU A 44 1.67 1.25 0.06
CA LEU A 44 1.26 1.70 -1.27
C LEU A 44 1.52 0.65 -2.35
N HIS A 45 2.49 -0.25 -2.18
CA HIS A 45 2.66 -1.41 -3.08
C HIS A 45 1.47 -2.38 -3.07
N VAL A 46 0.59 -2.27 -2.08
CA VAL A 46 -0.65 -3.06 -1.97
C VAL A 46 -1.87 -2.26 -2.41
N THR A 47 -2.00 -1.01 -1.95
CA THR A 47 -3.18 -0.19 -2.25
C THR A 47 -3.11 0.53 -3.60
N HIS A 48 -1.91 0.69 -4.14
CA HIS A 48 -1.57 1.24 -5.45
C HIS A 48 -0.56 0.31 -6.15
N SER A 49 -0.91 -0.96 -6.32
CA SER A 49 0.01 -1.98 -6.87
C SER A 49 0.49 -1.65 -8.29
N GLU A 50 -0.19 -0.78 -9.01
CA GLU A 50 0.24 -0.31 -10.33
C GLU A 50 1.57 0.44 -10.30
N ILE A 51 2.02 0.96 -9.15
CA ILE A 51 3.29 1.70 -9.02
C ILE A 51 4.51 0.80 -9.22
N ASP A 52 4.35 -0.52 -9.08
CA ASP A 52 5.39 -1.51 -9.33
C ASP A 52 5.48 -1.92 -10.82
N LEU A 53 4.59 -1.39 -11.67
CA LEU A 53 4.54 -1.64 -13.10
C LEU A 53 5.11 -0.46 -13.90
N PRO A 54 5.37 -0.62 -15.22
CA PRO A 54 5.82 0.48 -16.06
C PRO A 54 4.88 1.69 -15.96
N ALA A 55 5.46 2.89 -15.90
CA ALA A 55 4.70 4.12 -15.80
C ALA A 55 3.70 4.24 -16.96
N GLY A 56 2.45 4.61 -16.63
CA GLY A 56 1.35 4.68 -17.59
C GLY A 56 0.61 3.35 -17.81
N THR A 57 0.93 2.30 -17.05
CA THR A 57 0.09 1.09 -16.99
C THR A 57 -1.32 1.47 -16.52
N ASP A 58 -2.34 0.93 -17.20
CA ASP A 58 -3.73 1.14 -16.81
C ASP A 58 -3.98 0.51 -15.44
N LEU A 59 -4.60 1.28 -14.54
CA LEU A 59 -4.99 0.89 -13.20
C LEU A 59 -5.88 -0.37 -13.18
N TYR A 60 -6.62 -0.58 -14.26
CA TYR A 60 -7.55 -1.70 -14.39
C TYR A 60 -7.01 -2.84 -15.26
N ALA A 61 -5.74 -2.77 -15.66
CA ALA A 61 -5.09 -3.85 -16.39
C ALA A 61 -5.01 -5.13 -15.55
N ASN A 62 -5.03 -6.29 -16.20
CA ASN A 62 -4.98 -7.58 -15.49
C ASN A 62 -3.67 -7.75 -14.71
N GLU A 63 -2.58 -7.19 -15.24
CA GLU A 63 -1.24 -7.21 -14.69
C GLU A 63 -1.14 -6.53 -13.31
N VAL A 64 -2.05 -5.61 -12.99
CA VAL A 64 -2.12 -4.96 -11.66
C VAL A 64 -2.63 -5.92 -10.58
N TYR A 65 -3.37 -6.97 -10.97
CA TYR A 65 -4.07 -7.90 -10.08
C TYR A 65 -3.57 -9.35 -10.16
N SER A 66 -2.51 -9.61 -10.96
CA SER A 66 -1.98 -10.96 -11.21
C SER A 66 -1.05 -11.49 -10.13
#